data_AF-A0A936QA87-F1
#
_entry.id   AF-A0A936QA87-F1
#
_cell.length_a   1.000
_cell.length_b   1.000
_cell.length_c   1.000
_cell.angle_alpha   90.00
_cell.angle_beta   90.00
_cell.angle_gamma   90.00
#
_symmetry.space_group_name_H-M   'P 1'
#
loop_
_entity.id
_entity.type
_entity.pdbx_description
1 polymer ?
#
loop_
_entity_poly.entity_id
_entity_poly.type
_entity_poly.pdbx_seq_one_letter_code
_entity_poly.pdbx_strand_id
1 'polypeptide(L)'
;MSRILFLSFATLIALGVGTAATLFPAALLESKGVAPTAATCLWMREVGVMLLAMGVIFVRVRSQPDSPTLRALMAGNLLIQLGLLGVEVAGYADGVITLLSGILPNAVLHVVLALGFGWLWIAPPRPQH
;
A
#
# COMPACT_ATOMS: atom_id res chain seq x y z
N MET A 1 -3.79 16.31 -8.85
CA MET A 1 -3.65 16.30 -7.37
C MET A 1 -2.26 16.80 -6.98
N SER A 2 -2.08 17.52 -5.87
CA SER A 2 -0.74 17.88 -5.38
C SER A 2 -0.08 16.67 -4.70
N ARG A 3 1.27 16.60 -4.69
CA ARG A 3 2.00 15.55 -3.95
C ARG A 3 1.56 15.49 -2.49
N ILE A 4 1.42 16.65 -1.85
CA ILE A 4 0.99 16.77 -0.45
C ILE A 4 -0.36 16.06 -0.25
N LEU A 5 -1.34 16.34 -1.12
CA LEU A 5 -2.67 15.75 -1.01
C LEU A 5 -2.63 14.24 -1.23
N PHE A 6 -1.96 13.78 -2.30
CA PHE A 6 -1.84 12.35 -2.60
C PHE A 6 -1.17 11.58 -1.47
N LEU A 7 -0.01 12.03 -1.00
CA LEU A 7 0.71 11.35 0.08
C LEU A 7 -0.01 11.45 1.43
N SER A 8 -0.86 12.46 1.63
CA SER A 8 -1.73 12.50 2.81
C SER A 8 -2.84 11.46 2.75
N PHE A 9 -3.46 11.24 1.59
CA PHE A 9 -4.39 10.13 1.40
C PHE A 9 -3.70 8.77 1.55
N ALA A 10 -2.55 8.58 0.90
CA ALA A 10 -1.76 7.35 1.02
C ALA A 10 -1.35 7.08 2.47
N THR A 11 -1.02 8.13 3.25
CA THR A 11 -0.76 8.03 4.69
C THR A 11 -1.96 7.46 5.43
N LEU A 12 -3.16 8.03 5.24
CA LEU A 12 -4.36 7.59 5.96
C LEU A 12 -4.66 6.12 5.69
N ILE A 13 -4.53 5.71 4.44
CA ILE A 13 -4.71 4.33 4.01
C ILE A 13 -3.66 3.42 4.65
N ALA A 14 -2.37 3.78 4.54
CA ALA A 14 -1.27 3.00 5.09
C ALA A 14 -1.36 2.86 6.62
N LEU A 15 -1.70 3.93 7.34
CA LEU A 15 -1.87 3.88 8.78
C LEU A 15 -3.12 3.10 9.20
N GLY A 16 -4.25 3.29 8.52
CA GLY A 16 -5.49 2.57 8.81
C GLY A 16 -5.36 1.06 8.57
N VAL A 17 -4.96 0.69 7.35
CA VAL A 17 -4.75 -0.72 6.98
C VAL A 17 -3.60 -1.33 7.78
N GLY A 18 -2.50 -0.60 7.97
CA GLY A 18 -1.36 -1.06 8.76
C GLY A 18 -1.73 -1.35 10.21
N THR A 19 -2.51 -0.47 10.85
CA THR A 19 -3.01 -0.69 12.22
C THR A 19 -3.90 -1.92 12.29
N ALA A 20 -4.85 -2.06 11.36
CA ALA A 20 -5.73 -3.22 11.31
C ALA A 20 -4.94 -4.53 11.08
N ALA A 21 -3.96 -4.52 10.16
CA ALA A 21 -3.15 -5.70 9.86
C ALA A 21 -2.23 -6.11 11.02
N THR A 22 -1.69 -5.14 11.77
CA THR A 22 -0.84 -5.41 12.93
C THR A 22 -1.64 -5.88 14.15
N LEU A 23 -2.76 -5.22 14.46
CA LEU A 23 -3.51 -5.47 15.70
C LEU A 23 -4.63 -6.51 15.54
N PHE A 24 -5.25 -6.56 14.36
CA PHE A 24 -6.41 -7.42 14.06
C PHE A 24 -6.18 -8.27 12.79
N PRO A 25 -5.06 -9.00 12.65
CA PRO A 25 -4.73 -9.72 11.42
C PRO A 25 -5.77 -10.78 11.06
N ALA A 26 -6.35 -11.47 12.06
CA ALA A 26 -7.33 -12.52 11.82
C ALA A 26 -8.59 -11.97 11.13
N ALA A 27 -9.12 -10.84 11.61
CA ALA A 27 -10.29 -10.20 11.00
C ALA A 27 -10.03 -9.78 9.54
N LEU A 28 -8.83 -9.27 9.25
CA LEU A 28 -8.43 -8.92 7.89
C LEU A 28 -8.31 -10.14 6.98
N LEU A 29 -7.73 -11.24 7.47
CA LEU A 29 -7.64 -12.51 6.74
C LEU A 29 -9.03 -13.10 6.46
N GLU A 30 -9.90 -13.12 7.47
CA GLU A 30 -11.28 -13.59 7.35
C GLU A 30 -12.11 -12.75 6.37
N SER A 31 -11.91 -11.42 6.34
CA SER A 31 -12.55 -10.54 5.36
C SER A 31 -12.19 -10.89 3.91
N LYS A 32 -11.07 -11.60 3.72
CA LYS A 32 -10.59 -12.12 2.44
C LYS A 32 -11.02 -13.58 2.20
N GLY A 33 -11.63 -14.24 3.18
CA GLY A 33 -11.91 -15.67 3.15
C GLY A 33 -10.66 -16.52 3.28
N VAL A 34 -9.59 -15.97 3.87
CA VAL A 34 -8.36 -16.68 4.21
C VAL A 34 -8.48 -17.18 5.65
N ALA A 35 -8.25 -18.47 5.88
CA ALA A 35 -8.28 -19.03 7.23
C ALA A 35 -7.14 -18.42 8.09
N PRO A 36 -7.45 -17.83 9.26
CA PRO A 36 -6.43 -17.31 10.15
C PRO A 36 -5.70 -18.44 10.87
N THR A 37 -4.45 -18.66 10.49
CA THR A 37 -3.50 -19.55 11.18
C THR A 37 -2.43 -18.71 11.86
N ALA A 38 -1.62 -19.32 12.72
CA ALA A 38 -0.48 -18.63 13.34
C ALA A 38 0.47 -18.03 12.28
N ALA A 39 0.74 -18.78 11.20
CA ALA A 39 1.62 -18.35 10.11
C ALA A 39 1.01 -17.19 9.30
N THR A 40 -0.26 -17.30 8.87
CA THR A 40 -0.90 -16.24 8.09
C THR A 40 -1.08 -14.97 8.92
N CYS A 41 -1.36 -15.10 10.22
CA CYS A 41 -1.42 -13.96 11.12
C CYS A 41 -0.06 -13.28 11.31
N LEU A 42 1.04 -14.05 11.37
CA LEU A 42 2.40 -13.48 11.47
C LEU A 42 2.72 -12.66 10.22
N TRP A 43 2.53 -13.22 9.02
CA TRP A 43 2.76 -12.51 7.77
C TRP A 43 1.90 -11.26 7.61
N MET A 44 0.61 -11.34 7.99
CA MET A 44 -0.26 -10.16 7.98
C MET A 44 0.26 -9.05 8.90
N ARG A 45 0.82 -9.39 10.07
CA ARG A 45 1.45 -8.40 10.96
C ARG A 45 2.71 -7.79 10.38
N GLU A 46 3.54 -8.57 9.70
CA GLU A 46 4.73 -8.06 9.00
C GLU A 46 4.35 -7.03 7.94
N VAL A 47 3.33 -7.33 7.13
CA VAL A 47 2.76 -6.36 6.16
C VAL A 47 2.22 -5.13 6.89
N GLY A 48 1.53 -5.31 8.01
CA GLY A 48 1.02 -4.21 8.82
C GLY A 48 2.13 -3.27 9.33
N VAL A 49 3.24 -3.81 9.85
CA VAL A 49 4.41 -3.03 10.29
C VAL A 49 5.02 -2.26 9.13
N MET A 50 5.17 -2.91 7.97
CA MET A 50 5.65 -2.24 6.76
C MET A 50 4.75 -1.06 6.36
N LEU A 51 3.43 -1.23 6.37
CA LEU A 51 2.48 -0.17 6.03
C LEU A 51 2.51 0.98 7.04
N LEU A 52 2.62 0.70 8.34
CA LEU A 52 2.78 1.73 9.37
C LEU A 52 4.06 2.55 9.12
N ALA A 53 5.18 1.88 8.83
CA ALA A 53 6.43 2.55 8.49
C ALA A 53 6.30 3.43 7.24
N MET A 54 5.65 2.93 6.18
CA MET A 54 5.39 3.71 4.97
C MET A 54 4.50 4.93 5.25
N GLY A 55 3.47 4.78 6.09
CA GLY A 55 2.62 5.90 6.52
C GLY A 55 3.43 7.01 7.20
N VAL A 56 4.33 6.65 8.12
CA VAL A 56 5.25 7.62 8.76
C VAL A 56 6.14 8.30 7.71
N ILE A 57 6.74 7.52 6.81
CA ILE A 57 7.60 8.05 5.74
C ILE A 57 6.81 9.06 4.89
N PHE A 58 5.61 8.71 4.43
CA PHE A 58 4.77 9.59 3.61
C PHE A 58 4.47 10.93 4.28
N VAL A 59 4.14 10.94 5.58
CA VAL A 59 3.95 12.18 6.34
C VAL A 59 5.19 13.06 6.32
N ARG A 60 6.38 12.45 6.46
CA ARG A 60 7.64 13.18 6.51
C ARG A 60 8.10 13.70 5.15
N VAL A 61 7.81 12.98 4.07
CA VAL A 61 8.30 13.35 2.73
C VAL A 61 7.33 14.19 1.91
N ARG A 62 6.04 14.26 2.30
CA ARG A 62 5.00 14.92 1.48
C ARG A 62 5.26 16.38 1.16
N SER A 63 5.91 17.12 2.06
CA SER A 63 6.28 18.52 1.91
C SER A 63 7.75 18.75 1.52
N GLN A 64 8.54 17.68 1.39
CA GLN A 64 9.95 17.82 1.02
C GLN A 64 10.08 18.28 -0.44
N PRO A 65 11.12 19.03 -0.80
CA PRO A 65 11.39 19.39 -2.20
C PRO A 65 11.59 18.16 -3.09
N ASP A 66 11.41 18.33 -4.40
CA ASP A 66 11.72 17.28 -5.37
C ASP A 66 13.21 16.92 -5.32
N SER A 67 13.50 15.63 -5.29
CA SER A 67 14.87 15.10 -5.27
C SER A 67 14.93 13.70 -5.89
N PRO A 68 16.11 13.24 -6.36
CA PRO A 68 16.29 11.87 -6.84
C PRO A 68 15.86 10.81 -5.82
N THR A 69 16.14 11.05 -4.53
CA THR A 69 15.72 10.16 -3.43
C THR A 69 14.21 10.07 -3.31
N LEU A 70 13.48 11.19 -3.39
CA LEU A 70 12.02 11.18 -3.35
C LEU A 70 11.45 10.42 -4.54
N ARG A 71 12.02 10.58 -5.74
CA ARG A 71 11.61 9.83 -6.94
C ARG A 71 11.86 8.33 -6.79
N ALA A 72 13.00 7.93 -6.23
CA ALA A 72 13.28 6.53 -5.93
C ALA A 72 12.28 5.96 -4.92
N LEU A 73 11.89 6.72 -3.91
CA LEU A 73 10.85 6.32 -2.95
C LEU A 73 9.48 6.13 -3.63
N MET A 74 9.11 7.01 -4.57
CA MET A 74 7.86 6.86 -5.34
C MET A 74 7.91 5.62 -6.24
N ALA A 75 9.05 5.37 -6.91
CA ALA A 75 9.25 4.17 -7.72
C ALA A 75 9.18 2.89 -6.88
N GLY A 76 9.82 2.86 -5.71
CA GLY A 76 9.74 1.74 -4.78
C GLY A 76 8.30 1.47 -4.32
N ASN A 77 7.53 2.52 -4.04
CA ASN A 77 6.12 2.37 -3.67
C ASN A 77 5.24 1.92 -4.84
N LEU A 78 5.51 2.38 -6.07
CA LEU A 78 4.88 1.82 -7.26
C LEU A 78 5.10 0.30 -7.34
N LEU A 79 6.34 -0.16 -7.15
CA LEU A 79 6.67 -1.58 -7.17
C LEU A 79 5.96 -2.36 -6.06
N ILE A 80 5.86 -1.81 -4.85
CA ILE A 80 5.08 -2.42 -3.76
C ILE A 80 3.62 -2.60 -4.18
N GLN A 81 2.98 -1.58 -4.74
CA GLN A 81 1.56 -1.66 -5.13
C GLN A 81 1.33 -2.71 -6.23
N LEU A 82 2.19 -2.74 -7.25
CA LEU A 82 2.09 -3.74 -8.33
C LEU A 82 2.40 -5.15 -7.83
N GLY A 83 3.40 -5.29 -6.96
CA GLY A 83 3.77 -6.57 -6.34
C GLY A 83 2.66 -7.13 -5.48
N LEU A 84 2.07 -6.32 -4.59
CA LEU A 84 0.95 -6.73 -3.73
C LEU A 84 -0.29 -7.09 -4.56
N LEU A 85 -0.61 -6.32 -5.60
CA LEU A 85 -1.68 -6.67 -6.54
C LEU A 85 -1.44 -8.04 -7.19
N GLY A 86 -0.22 -8.30 -7.66
CA GLY A 86 0.14 -9.58 -8.25
C GLY A 86 0.00 -10.74 -7.26
N VAL A 87 0.46 -10.56 -6.02
CA VAL A 87 0.32 -11.56 -4.95
C VAL A 87 -1.14 -11.84 -4.62
N GLU A 88 -2.00 -10.82 -4.54
CA GLU A 88 -3.43 -11.01 -4.26
C GLU A 88 -4.16 -11.71 -5.41
N VAL A 89 -3.88 -11.34 -6.65
CA VAL A 89 -4.47 -12.00 -7.83
C VAL A 89 -4.04 -13.46 -7.91
N ALA A 90 -2.76 -13.76 -7.68
CA ALA A 90 -2.26 -15.13 -7.62
C ALA A 90 -2.93 -15.92 -6.47
N GLY A 91 -3.01 -15.31 -5.27
CA GLY A 91 -3.67 -15.93 -4.13
C GLY A 91 -5.15 -16.24 -4.36
N TYR A 92 -5.86 -15.43 -5.15
CA TYR A 92 -7.23 -15.75 -5.58
C TYR A 92 -7.28 -16.91 -6.57
N ALA A 93 -6.41 -16.87 -7.58
CA ALA A 93 -6.34 -17.89 -8.62
C ALA A 93 -6.00 -19.27 -8.04
N ASP A 94 -5.18 -19.30 -6.99
CA ASP A 94 -4.79 -20.52 -6.27
C ASP A 94 -5.80 -20.95 -5.19
N GLY A 95 -6.89 -20.20 -4.99
CA GLY A 95 -7.94 -20.49 -4.01
C GLY A 95 -7.55 -20.22 -2.55
N VAL A 96 -6.42 -19.54 -2.30
CA VAL A 96 -6.01 -19.11 -0.95
C VAL A 96 -6.92 -18.00 -0.45
N ILE A 97 -7.17 -17.00 -1.30
CA ILE A 97 -8.20 -15.97 -1.09
C ILE A 97 -9.46 -16.48 -1.76
N THR A 98 -10.55 -16.61 -1.01
CA THR A 98 -11.77 -17.27 -1.51
C THR A 98 -12.92 -16.30 -1.79
N LEU A 99 -12.85 -15.08 -1.24
CA LEU A 99 -13.90 -14.07 -1.43
C LEU A 99 -13.47 -13.02 -2.45
N LEU A 100 -14.31 -12.78 -3.47
CA LEU A 100 -14.10 -11.69 -4.43
C LEU A 100 -14.12 -10.31 -3.76
N SER A 101 -14.97 -10.13 -2.75
CA SER A 101 -14.98 -8.94 -1.89
C SER A 101 -13.68 -8.75 -1.11
N GLY A 102 -12.90 -9.81 -0.95
CA GLY A 102 -11.56 -9.81 -0.33
C GLY A 102 -10.45 -9.25 -1.21
N ILE A 103 -10.67 -9.17 -2.53
CA ILE A 103 -9.67 -8.71 -3.51
C ILE A 103 -10.13 -7.46 -4.22
N LEU A 104 -11.34 -7.41 -4.75
CA LEU A 104 -11.73 -6.35 -5.68
C LEU A 104 -11.52 -4.92 -5.11
N PRO A 105 -11.90 -4.61 -3.85
CA PRO A 105 -11.63 -3.30 -3.28
C PRO A 105 -10.13 -3.01 -3.14
N ASN A 106 -9.34 -3.99 -2.73
CA ASN A 106 -7.89 -3.85 -2.59
C ASN A 106 -7.19 -3.73 -3.94
N ALA A 107 -7.61 -4.48 -4.94
CA ALA A 107 -7.06 -4.43 -6.28
C ALA A 107 -7.27 -3.04 -6.90
N VAL A 108 -8.48 -2.48 -6.76
CA VAL A 108 -8.76 -1.09 -7.17
C VAL A 108 -7.84 -0.11 -6.45
N LEU A 109 -7.68 -0.28 -5.13
CA LEU A 109 -6.79 0.56 -4.34
C LEU A 109 -5.34 0.48 -4.81
N HIS A 110 -4.81 -0.72 -5.06
CA HIS A 110 -3.46 -0.94 -5.57
C HIS A 110 -3.26 -0.25 -6.92
N VAL A 111 -4.22 -0.38 -7.85
CA VAL A 111 -4.15 0.30 -9.16
C VAL A 111 -4.13 1.81 -9.00
N VAL A 112 -5.04 2.38 -8.19
CA VAL A 112 -5.11 3.83 -7.97
C VAL A 112 -3.82 4.37 -7.35
N LEU A 113 -3.29 3.69 -6.32
CA LEU A 113 -2.04 4.07 -5.68
C LEU A 113 -0.84 3.91 -6.62
N ALA A 114 -0.76 2.81 -7.38
CA ALA A 114 0.29 2.58 -8.36
C ALA A 114 0.32 3.71 -9.39
N LEU A 115 -0.83 4.09 -9.96
CA LEU A 115 -0.92 5.21 -10.91
C LEU A 115 -0.45 6.53 -10.27
N GLY A 116 -0.84 6.80 -9.02
CA GLY A 116 -0.41 8.01 -8.31
C GLY A 116 1.09 8.05 -8.03
N PHE A 117 1.68 6.96 -7.54
CA PHE A 117 3.12 6.84 -7.32
C PHE A 117 3.90 6.87 -8.64
N GLY A 118 3.41 6.20 -9.67
CA GLY A 118 4.00 6.22 -11.01
C GLY A 118 4.00 7.62 -11.62
N TRP A 119 2.90 8.35 -11.50
CA TRP A 119 2.84 9.75 -11.93
C TRP A 119 3.85 10.62 -11.17
N LEU A 120 3.93 10.50 -9.84
CA LEU A 120 4.91 11.25 -9.03
C LEU A 120 6.36 10.85 -9.31
N TRP A 121 6.60 9.63 -9.80
CA TRP A 121 7.91 9.18 -10.21
C TRP A 121 8.34 9.80 -11.55
N ILE A 122 7.47 9.84 -12.56
CA ILE A 122 7.80 10.31 -13.90
C ILE A 122 7.63 11.82 -14.09
N ALA A 123 6.82 12.48 -13.27
CA ALA A 123 6.53 13.90 -13.41
C ALA A 123 7.82 14.75 -13.28
N PRO A 124 7.99 15.79 -14.13
CA PRO A 124 9.13 16.68 -14.03
C PRO A 124 9.11 17.47 -12.70
N PRO A 125 10.29 17.82 -12.14
CA PRO A 125 10.37 18.62 -10.93
C PRO A 125 9.60 19.93 -11.08
N ARG A 126 8.78 20.28 -10.10
CA ARG A 126 8.13 21.61 -10.14
C ARG A 126 9.15 22.70 -9.82
N PRO A 127 9.09 23.87 -10.50
CA PRO A 127 9.94 25.01 -10.15
C PRO A 127 9.75 25.36 -8.67
N GLN A 128 10.85 25.53 -7.95
CA GLN A 128 10.84 26.07 -6.60
C GLN A 128 10.75 27.59 -6.75
N HIS A 129 9.57 28.17 -6.51
CA HIS A 129 9.36 29.61 -6.37
C HIS A 129 9.40 29.98 -4.89
#